data_AF-A0A382VZM5-F1
#
_entry.id   AF-A0A382VZM5-F1
#
_cell.length_a   1.000
_cell.length_b   1.000
_cell.length_c   1.000
_cell.angle_alpha   90.00
_cell.angle_beta   90.00
_cell.angle_gamma   90.00
#
_symmetry.space_group_name_H-M   'P 1'
#
loop_
_entity.id
_entity.type
_entity.pdbx_description
1 polymer ?
#
loop_
_entity_poly.entity_id
_entity_poly.type
_entity_poly.pdbx_seq_one_letter_code
_entity_poly.pdbx_strand_id
1 'polypeptide(L)'
;MKKIILLCIILVSCTAFKRVTYVPTSYDYQDEVKCLAQNIYFEARDQTTKGQIAVALVTINRVESRRFPNSICKVIHQARRYSNGKIKKHKCQFSWYCDGLSDTPRDRIAWKVSKTIARAMLRKSGVHIKHFG
;
A
#
# COMPACT_ATOMS: atom_id res chain seq x y z
N MET A 1 -8.96 -46.96 19.38
CA MET A 1 -9.27 -45.84 20.32
C MET A 1 -8.28 -44.65 20.27
N LYS A 2 -7.07 -44.77 19.69
CA LYS A 2 -6.10 -43.66 19.58
C LYS A 2 -6.29 -42.73 18.36
N LYS A 3 -7.14 -43.09 17.39
CA LYS A 3 -7.36 -42.30 16.15
C LYS A 3 -8.44 -41.21 16.24
N ILE A 4 -9.26 -41.21 17.29
CA ILE A 4 -10.38 -40.26 17.45
C ILE A 4 -9.93 -38.97 18.19
N ILE A 5 -8.91 -39.05 19.05
CA ILE A 5 -8.40 -37.91 19.83
C ILE A 5 -7.65 -36.89 18.95
N LEU A 6 -7.07 -37.33 17.82
CA LEU A 6 -6.33 -36.44 16.90
C LEU A 6 -7.24 -35.58 16.02
N LEU A 7 -8.54 -35.89 15.92
CA LEU A 7 -9.49 -35.14 15.10
C LEU A 7 -10.04 -33.88 15.80
N CYS A 8 -9.97 -33.81 17.13
CA CYS A 8 -10.55 -32.71 17.91
C CYS A 8 -9.60 -31.51 18.10
N ILE A 9 -8.29 -31.69 17.93
CA ILE A 9 -7.30 -30.60 18.10
C ILE A 9 -7.36 -29.61 16.93
N ILE A 10 -7.83 -30.03 15.75
CA ILE A 10 -7.94 -29.17 14.56
C ILE A 10 -9.18 -28.26 14.62
N LEU A 11 -10.20 -28.58 15.43
CA LEU A 11 -11.45 -27.82 15.52
C LEU A 11 -11.42 -26.65 16.53
N VAL A 12 -10.39 -26.54 17.39
CA VAL A 12 -10.35 -25.53 18.48
C VAL A 12 -9.48 -24.30 18.15
N SER A 13 -8.82 -24.23 17.00
CA SER A 13 -7.98 -23.05 16.64
C SER A 13 -8.70 -21.95 15.85
N CYS A 14 -10.01 -22.08 15.57
CA CYS A 14 -10.71 -21.12 14.69
C CYS A 14 -11.11 -19.78 15.36
N THR A 15 -10.90 -19.59 16.66
CA THR A 15 -11.42 -18.40 17.36
C THR A 15 -10.32 -17.57 17.99
N ALA A 16 -9.64 -16.74 17.18
CA ALA A 16 -9.21 -15.37 17.51
C ALA A 16 -8.07 -14.89 16.60
N PHE A 17 -8.32 -14.76 15.30
CA PHE A 17 -7.50 -13.85 14.49
C PHE A 17 -7.90 -12.41 14.90
N LYS A 18 -7.28 -11.86 15.95
CA LYS A 18 -7.51 -10.47 16.35
C LYS A 18 -7.20 -9.61 15.12
N ARG A 19 -8.21 -8.89 14.61
CA ARG A 19 -7.99 -7.82 13.62
C ARG A 19 -7.11 -6.77 14.31
N VAL A 20 -5.82 -6.78 14.04
CA VAL A 20 -4.93 -5.67 14.42
C VAL A 20 -5.40 -4.47 13.61
N THR A 21 -6.13 -3.56 14.24
CA THR A 21 -6.44 -2.26 13.66
C THR A 21 -5.16 -1.45 13.69
N TYR A 22 -4.47 -1.37 12.55
CA TYR A 22 -3.33 -0.49 12.38
C TYR A 22 -3.82 0.95 12.46
N VAL A 23 -3.58 1.61 13.60
CA VAL A 23 -3.76 3.05 13.77
C VAL A 23 -2.37 3.68 13.67
N PRO A 24 -2.03 4.37 12.58
CA PRO A 24 -0.69 4.95 12.41
C PRO A 24 -0.45 6.04 13.47
N THR A 25 0.74 6.05 14.06
CA THR A 25 1.17 7.18 14.90
C THR A 25 1.35 8.44 14.05
N SER A 26 1.49 9.62 14.67
CA SER A 26 1.69 10.87 13.91
C SER A 26 2.96 10.85 13.05
N TYR A 27 4.00 10.16 13.49
CA TYR A 27 5.23 9.96 12.73
C TYR A 27 4.98 9.04 11.53
N ASP A 28 4.36 7.87 11.77
CA ASP A 28 3.99 6.94 10.70
C ASP A 28 3.06 7.59 9.67
N TYR A 29 2.13 8.45 10.12
CA TYR A 29 1.21 9.17 9.23
C TYR A 29 1.95 10.05 8.21
N GLN A 30 2.99 10.79 8.63
CA GLN A 30 3.73 11.65 7.69
C GLN A 30 4.50 10.81 6.66
N ASP A 31 5.07 9.69 7.09
CA ASP A 31 5.77 8.75 6.20
C ASP A 31 4.79 8.10 5.21
N GLU A 32 3.62 7.66 5.67
CA GLU A 32 2.59 7.03 4.83
C GLU A 32 2.00 8.05 3.82
N VAL A 33 1.80 9.30 4.23
CA VAL A 33 1.45 10.42 3.32
C VAL A 33 2.53 10.62 2.28
N LYS A 34 3.81 10.64 2.68
CA LYS A 34 4.94 10.83 1.77
C LYS A 34 5.02 9.69 0.75
N CYS A 35 4.93 8.43 1.20
CA CYS A 35 4.92 7.27 0.32
C CYS A 35 3.73 7.32 -0.66
N LEU A 36 2.51 7.56 -0.17
CA LEU A 36 1.34 7.66 -1.05
C LEU A 36 1.50 8.77 -2.09
N ALA A 37 2.02 9.93 -1.67
CA ALA A 37 2.28 11.04 -2.56
C ALA A 37 3.34 10.70 -3.61
N GLN A 38 4.42 10.00 -3.24
CA GLN A 38 5.44 9.55 -4.21
C GLN A 38 4.81 8.65 -5.26
N ASN A 39 3.97 7.72 -4.82
CA ASN A 39 3.32 6.80 -5.72
C ASN A 39 2.37 7.50 -6.71
N ILE A 40 1.54 8.43 -6.22
CA ILE A 40 0.68 9.26 -7.08
C ILE A 40 1.52 10.05 -8.09
N TYR A 41 2.62 10.66 -7.63
CA TYR A 41 3.48 11.47 -8.47
C TYR A 41 4.13 10.65 -9.59
N PHE A 42 4.76 9.51 -9.26
CA PHE A 42 5.51 8.75 -10.25
C PHE A 42 4.63 7.93 -11.20
N GLU A 43 3.45 7.48 -10.74
CA GLU A 43 2.55 6.69 -11.58
C GLU A 43 1.54 7.55 -12.36
N ALA A 44 1.20 8.75 -11.87
CA ALA A 44 0.04 9.48 -12.38
C ALA A 44 0.11 11.02 -12.33
N ARG A 45 1.28 11.66 -12.12
CA ARG A 45 1.36 13.14 -12.10
C ARG A 45 0.79 13.82 -13.35
N ASP A 46 0.93 13.17 -14.51
CA ASP A 46 0.50 13.70 -15.81
C ASP A 46 -0.92 13.23 -16.18
N GLN A 47 -1.65 12.65 -15.23
CA GLN A 47 -3.04 12.20 -15.37
C GLN A 47 -4.02 13.18 -14.75
N THR A 48 -5.28 13.07 -15.13
CA THR A 48 -6.39 13.79 -14.47
C THR A 48 -6.44 13.48 -12.97
N THR A 49 -7.10 14.34 -12.19
CA THR A 49 -7.30 14.09 -10.75
C THR A 49 -7.97 12.74 -10.49
N LYS A 50 -8.90 12.28 -11.36
CA LYS A 50 -9.51 10.94 -11.28
C LYS A 50 -8.45 9.83 -11.39
N GLY A 51 -7.49 9.97 -12.31
CA GLY A 51 -6.37 9.03 -12.47
C GLY A 51 -5.43 9.01 -11.26
N GLN A 52 -5.09 10.17 -10.72
CA GLN A 52 -4.27 10.28 -9.50
C GLN A 52 -4.95 9.64 -8.28
N ILE A 53 -6.26 9.87 -8.11
CA ILE A 53 -7.07 9.23 -7.05
C ILE A 53 -7.15 7.71 -7.26
N ALA A 54 -7.26 7.25 -8.51
CA ALA A 54 -7.31 5.82 -8.81
C ALA A 54 -6.03 5.10 -8.36
N VAL A 55 -4.84 5.68 -8.63
CA VAL A 55 -3.57 5.14 -8.11
C VAL A 55 -3.56 5.08 -6.59
N ALA A 56 -4.01 6.14 -5.92
CA ALA A 56 -4.08 6.17 -4.45
C ALA A 56 -4.99 5.06 -3.90
N LEU A 57 -6.16 4.86 -4.51
CA LEU A 57 -7.12 3.83 -4.12
C LEU A 57 -6.60 2.42 -4.36
N VAL A 58 -5.87 2.16 -5.45
CA VAL A 58 -5.21 0.87 -5.66
C VAL A 58 -4.26 0.55 -4.50
N THR A 59 -3.48 1.55 -4.04
CA THR A 59 -2.57 1.37 -2.91
C THR A 59 -3.32 1.11 -1.60
N ILE A 60 -4.39 1.87 -1.32
CA ILE A 60 -5.22 1.69 -0.11
C ILE A 60 -5.93 0.32 -0.12
N ASN A 61 -6.54 -0.06 -1.23
CA ASN A 61 -7.20 -1.36 -1.38
C ASN A 61 -6.22 -2.54 -1.19
N ARG A 62 -4.95 -2.36 -1.57
CA ARG A 62 -3.90 -3.35 -1.26
C ARG A 62 -3.67 -3.43 0.25
N VAL A 63 -3.50 -2.31 0.95
CA VAL A 63 -3.33 -2.29 2.41
C VAL A 63 -4.49 -2.97 3.15
N GLU A 64 -5.72 -2.78 2.68
CA GLU A 64 -6.92 -3.41 3.27
C GLU A 64 -7.02 -4.92 3.02
N SER A 65 -6.31 -5.43 2.00
CA SER A 65 -6.34 -6.84 1.62
C SER A 65 -5.28 -7.64 2.36
N ARG A 66 -5.68 -8.80 2.91
CA ARG A 66 -4.78 -9.75 3.60
C ARG A 66 -3.66 -10.32 2.72
N ARG A 67 -3.72 -10.10 1.40
CA ARG A 67 -2.71 -10.57 0.43
C ARG A 67 -1.49 -9.66 0.37
N PHE A 68 -1.55 -8.47 0.97
CA PHE A 68 -0.51 -7.46 0.89
C PHE A 68 -0.09 -7.00 2.28
N PRO A 69 1.04 -6.27 2.38
CA PRO A 69 1.43 -5.63 3.62
C PRO A 69 0.37 -4.63 4.12
N ASN A 70 0.32 -4.45 5.44
CA ASN A 70 -0.68 -3.63 6.13
C ASN A 70 -0.29 -2.15 6.31
N SER A 71 0.62 -1.63 5.49
CA SER A 71 0.98 -0.20 5.47
C SER A 71 1.29 0.25 4.05
N ILE A 72 1.00 1.51 3.74
CA ILE A 72 1.17 2.13 2.43
C ILE A 72 2.63 2.05 1.98
N CYS A 73 3.57 2.43 2.83
CA CYS A 73 5.00 2.38 2.47
C CYS A 73 5.46 0.94 2.19
N LYS A 74 4.99 -0.05 2.95
CA LYS A 74 5.32 -1.46 2.71
C LYS A 74 4.71 -2.00 1.42
N VAL A 75 3.49 -1.59 1.08
CA VAL A 75 2.84 -1.94 -0.20
C VAL A 75 3.62 -1.33 -1.37
N ILE A 76 3.99 -0.06 -1.27
CA ILE A 76 4.70 0.66 -2.34
C ILE A 76 6.08 0.06 -2.59
N HIS A 77 6.83 -0.22 -1.52
CA HIS A 77 8.19 -0.75 -1.61
C HIS A 77 8.24 -2.29 -1.72
N GLN A 78 7.12 -2.95 -2.04
CA GLN A 78 7.09 -4.38 -2.24
C GLN A 78 7.80 -4.75 -3.56
N ALA A 79 8.92 -5.48 -3.44
CA ALA A 79 9.78 -5.84 -4.56
C ALA A 79 10.30 -7.28 -4.48
N ARG A 80 10.46 -7.93 -5.64
CA ARG A 80 11.15 -9.22 -5.74
C ARG A 80 12.66 -9.00 -5.62
N ARG A 81 13.36 -9.84 -4.86
CA ARG A 81 14.81 -9.75 -4.64
C ARG A 81 15.54 -10.98 -5.18
N TYR A 82 16.79 -10.80 -5.60
CA TYR A 82 17.74 -11.90 -5.83
C TYR A 82 18.14 -12.55 -4.51
N SER A 83 18.79 -13.71 -4.57
CA SER A 83 19.32 -14.40 -3.38
C SER A 83 20.34 -13.53 -2.62
N ASN A 84 21.04 -12.63 -3.30
CA ASN A 84 21.98 -11.67 -2.70
C ASN A 84 21.30 -10.41 -2.13
N GLY A 85 19.97 -10.38 -2.00
CA GLY A 85 19.22 -9.27 -1.42
C GLY A 85 18.98 -8.07 -2.35
N LYS A 86 19.63 -7.99 -3.53
CA LYS A 86 19.40 -6.90 -4.50
C LYS A 86 17.97 -6.96 -5.06
N ILE A 87 17.36 -5.79 -5.25
CA ILE A 87 16.05 -5.67 -5.91
C ILE A 87 16.17 -6.11 -7.37
N LYS A 88 15.23 -6.94 -7.84
CA LYS A 88 15.09 -7.28 -9.25
C LYS A 88 14.41 -6.12 -9.97
N LYS A 89 15.10 -5.52 -10.94
CA LYS A 89 14.54 -4.42 -11.75
C LYS A 89 13.24 -4.84 -12.44
N HIS A 90 12.31 -3.91 -12.53
CA HIS A 90 11.01 -4.09 -13.20
C HIS A 90 10.17 -5.26 -12.67
N LYS A 91 10.37 -5.67 -11.41
CA LYS A 91 9.61 -6.75 -10.73
C LYS A 91 9.01 -6.26 -9.41
N CYS A 92 8.49 -5.03 -9.40
CA CYS A 92 7.86 -4.39 -8.25
C CYS A 92 6.38 -4.13 -8.52
N GLN A 93 5.63 -3.85 -7.44
CA GLN A 93 4.21 -3.52 -7.52
C GLN A 93 3.92 -2.20 -8.22
N PHE A 94 4.84 -1.24 -8.13
CA PHE A 94 4.85 0.05 -8.80
C PHE A 94 6.19 0.18 -9.51
N SER A 95 6.18 0.56 -10.78
CA SER A 95 7.35 0.36 -11.65
C SER A 95 8.51 1.28 -11.29
N TRP A 96 8.20 2.50 -10.81
CA TRP A 96 9.20 3.50 -10.46
C TRP A 96 10.13 3.03 -9.34
N TYR A 97 9.65 2.24 -8.38
CA TYR A 97 10.47 1.83 -7.24
C TYR A 97 11.66 0.92 -7.62
N CYS A 98 11.63 0.28 -8.78
CA CYS A 98 12.74 -0.56 -9.23
C CYS A 98 13.09 -0.43 -10.71
N ASP A 99 12.83 0.74 -11.30
CA ASP A 99 13.40 1.09 -12.59
C ASP A 99 14.90 1.45 -12.50
N GLY A 100 15.37 1.79 -11.29
CA GLY A 100 16.75 2.22 -11.03
C GLY A 100 17.00 3.69 -11.34
N LEU A 101 15.94 4.50 -11.44
CA LEU A 101 15.98 5.94 -11.58
C LEU A 101 15.91 6.61 -10.19
N SER A 102 15.88 7.94 -10.19
CA SER A 102 15.81 8.73 -8.96
C SER A 102 14.38 8.87 -8.46
N ASP A 103 14.16 8.48 -7.21
CA ASP A 103 12.87 8.57 -6.51
C ASP A 103 12.57 9.98 -5.93
N THR A 104 13.27 11.01 -6.41
CA THR A 104 13.10 12.41 -5.99
C THR A 104 12.16 13.16 -6.94
N PRO A 105 10.97 13.61 -6.47
CA PRO A 105 10.07 14.43 -7.28
C PRO A 105 10.72 15.76 -7.68
N ARG A 106 10.79 16.03 -8.99
CA ARG A 106 11.43 17.24 -9.55
C ARG A 106 10.44 18.36 -9.87
N ASP A 107 9.22 18.02 -10.29
CA ASP A 107 8.16 18.99 -10.52
C ASP A 107 7.51 19.38 -9.18
N ARG A 108 7.72 20.63 -8.77
CA ARG A 108 7.24 21.15 -7.49
C ARG A 108 5.71 21.28 -7.43
N ILE A 109 5.05 21.60 -8.54
CA ILE A 109 3.60 21.77 -8.59
C ILE A 109 2.94 20.39 -8.53
N ALA A 110 3.34 19.47 -9.40
CA ALA A 110 2.82 18.10 -9.40
C ALA A 110 3.10 17.41 -8.04
N TRP A 111 4.26 17.66 -7.43
CA TRP A 111 4.55 17.14 -6.09
C TRP A 111 3.62 17.71 -5.01
N LYS A 112 3.31 19.01 -5.08
CA LYS A 112 2.36 19.66 -4.15
C LYS A 112 0.94 19.10 -4.33
N VAL A 113 0.50 18.89 -5.58
CA VAL A 113 -0.80 18.27 -5.90
C VAL A 113 -0.85 16.84 -5.35
N SER A 114 0.17 16.03 -5.63
CA SER A 114 0.26 14.63 -5.17
C SER A 114 0.18 14.51 -3.65
N LYS A 115 0.92 15.37 -2.92
CA LYS A 115 0.83 15.45 -1.44
C LYS A 115 -0.55 15.87 -0.94
N THR A 116 -1.22 16.77 -1.65
CA THR A 116 -2.55 17.25 -1.27
C THR A 116 -3.58 16.12 -1.40
N ILE A 117 -3.55 15.38 -2.51
CA ILE A 117 -4.39 14.20 -2.73
C ILE A 117 -4.09 13.14 -1.69
N ALA A 118 -2.81 12.78 -1.47
CA ALA A 118 -2.42 11.79 -0.47
C ALA A 118 -2.95 12.12 0.94
N ARG A 119 -2.80 13.37 1.39
CA ARG A 119 -3.35 13.81 2.68
C ARG A 119 -4.87 13.70 2.73
N ALA A 120 -5.57 14.11 1.69
CA ALA A 120 -7.02 14.03 1.63
C ALA A 120 -7.51 12.57 1.70
N MET A 121 -6.84 11.66 1.00
CA MET A 121 -7.15 10.23 0.98
C MET A 121 -6.91 9.56 2.34
N LEU A 122 -5.86 9.97 3.08
CA LEU A 122 -5.52 9.36 4.37
C LEU A 122 -6.18 10.03 5.58
N ARG A 123 -6.60 11.30 5.49
CA ARG A 123 -7.35 11.99 6.58
C ARG A 123 -8.79 11.52 6.69
N LYS A 124 -9.40 11.02 5.62
CA LYS A 124 -10.81 10.62 5.60
C LYS A 124 -10.89 9.10 5.73
N SER A 125 -11.25 8.62 6.91
CA SER A 125 -11.66 7.24 7.11
C SER A 125 -12.84 6.94 6.17
N GLY A 126 -12.62 6.15 5.11
CA GLY A 126 -13.68 5.65 4.23
C GLY A 126 -13.98 6.47 2.98
N VAL A 127 -12.98 6.77 2.13
CA VAL A 127 -13.27 7.09 0.72
C VAL A 127 -13.73 5.81 0.01
N HIS A 128 -14.98 5.40 0.26
CA HIS A 128 -15.67 4.39 -0.51
C HIS A 128 -16.18 5.03 -1.81
N ILE A 129 -15.35 5.08 -2.85
CA ILE A 129 -15.85 5.37 -4.19
C ILE A 129 -16.62 4.14 -4.66
N LYS A 130 -17.93 4.10 -4.35
CA LYS A 130 -18.79 2.95 -4.67
C LYS A 130 -19.10 2.82 -6.16
N HIS A 131 -18.80 3.82 -6.98
CA HIS A 131 -18.99 3.76 -8.43
C HIS A 131 -17.78 4.29 -9.18
N PHE A 132 -17.10 3.37 -9.86
CA PHE A 132 -16.25 3.64 -11.00
C PHE A 132 -17.06 3.33 -12.26
N GLY A 133 -17.69 4.37 -12.81
CA GLY A 133 -18.17 4.44 -14.20
C GLY A 133 -17.37 5.51 -14.91
#